data_AF-A0A257LXF6-F1
#
_entry.id   AF-A0A257LXF6-F1
#
_cell.length_a   1.000
_cell.length_b   1.000
_cell.length_c   1.000
_cell.angle_alpha   90.00
_cell.angle_beta   90.00
_cell.angle_gamma   90.00
#
_symmetry.space_group_name_H-M   'P 1'
#
loop_
_entity.id
_entity.type
_entity.pdbx_description
1 polymer ?
#
loop_
_entity_poly.entity_id
_entity_poly.type
_entity_poly.pdbx_seq_one_letter_code
_entity_poly.pdbx_strand_id
1 'polypeptide(L)'
;EFFDRRISAEDVVALAPDILAAVKTPSPADTMFGNEIRMGGFKALTKYRFKEGIEAGVNFAKTQGGHGSENRTGEIMKEIAGYGAAAKPFIPALQELIDMFNNQVKQREYPGGELNQRRVGAVEDAIKSINAATTQPEMKSIPATTR
;
A
#
# COMPACT_ATOMS: atom_id res chain seq x y z
N GLU A 1 -13.59 -16.20 13.04
CA GLU A 1 -12.68 -16.12 11.88
C GLU A 1 -12.91 -14.80 11.16
N PHE A 2 -11.84 -14.11 10.78
CA PHE A 2 -11.90 -12.86 10.03
C PHE A 2 -12.29 -13.11 8.56
N PHE A 3 -12.85 -12.09 7.91
CA PHE A 3 -13.43 -12.18 6.55
C PHE A 3 -12.41 -12.52 5.46
N ASP A 4 -11.12 -12.25 5.70
CA ASP A 4 -9.98 -12.52 4.83
C ASP A 4 -9.74 -14.02 4.53
N ARG A 5 -10.35 -14.91 5.32
CA ARG A 5 -10.33 -16.37 5.12
C ARG A 5 -11.55 -16.91 4.38
N ARG A 6 -12.56 -16.07 4.09
CA ARG A 6 -13.81 -16.47 3.45
C ARG A 6 -13.93 -16.08 1.98
N ILE A 7 -13.07 -15.18 1.50
CA ILE A 7 -13.06 -14.76 0.10
C ILE A 7 -12.13 -15.67 -0.73
N SER A 8 -12.68 -16.33 -1.75
CA SER A 8 -11.89 -17.22 -2.61
C SER A 8 -10.97 -16.42 -3.55
N ALA A 9 -10.07 -17.11 -4.25
CA ALA A 9 -9.26 -16.47 -5.28
C ALA A 9 -10.12 -15.98 -6.45
N GLU A 10 -11.15 -16.75 -6.81
CA GLU A 10 -12.13 -16.40 -7.85
C GLU A 10 -12.93 -15.16 -7.43
N ASP A 11 -13.38 -15.09 -6.18
CA ASP A 11 -14.13 -13.94 -5.67
C ASP A 11 -13.30 -12.65 -5.75
N VAL A 12 -12.03 -12.69 -5.33
CA VAL A 12 -11.16 -11.50 -5.41
C VAL A 12 -10.92 -11.10 -6.86
N VAL A 13 -10.81 -12.06 -7.79
CA VAL A 13 -10.69 -11.74 -9.22
C VAL A 13 -11.94 -11.07 -9.75
N ALA A 14 -13.12 -11.60 -9.41
CA ALA A 14 -14.40 -11.03 -9.85
C ALA A 14 -14.63 -9.62 -9.30
N LEU A 15 -14.24 -9.38 -8.04
CA LEU A 15 -14.44 -8.11 -7.33
C LEU A 15 -13.26 -7.15 -7.45
N ALA A 16 -12.19 -7.50 -8.19
CA ALA A 16 -10.96 -6.72 -8.22
C ALA A 16 -11.16 -5.23 -8.56
N PRO A 17 -12.05 -4.84 -9.52
CA PRO A 17 -12.35 -3.43 -9.77
C PRO A 17 -12.91 -2.69 -8.55
N ASP A 18 -13.85 -3.30 -7.83
CA ASP A 18 -14.50 -2.70 -6.66
C ASP A 18 -13.57 -2.67 -5.45
N ILE A 19 -12.75 -3.71 -5.27
CA ILE A 19 -11.70 -3.75 -4.25
C ILE A 19 -10.68 -2.63 -4.51
N LEU A 20 -10.24 -2.44 -5.76
CA LEU A 20 -9.34 -1.34 -6.11
C LEU A 20 -9.99 0.02 -5.83
N ALA A 21 -11.26 0.19 -6.14
CA ALA A 21 -12.00 1.41 -5.83
C ALA A 21 -12.04 1.68 -4.32
N ALA A 22 -12.30 0.65 -3.51
CA ALA A 22 -12.31 0.75 -2.04
C ALA A 22 -10.93 1.09 -1.45
N VAL A 23 -9.83 0.70 -2.09
CA VAL A 23 -8.47 1.09 -1.70
C VAL A 23 -8.18 2.56 -2.06
N LYS A 24 -8.64 3.00 -3.25
CA LYS A 24 -8.38 4.36 -3.76
C LYS A 24 -9.24 5.42 -3.05
N THR A 25 -10.50 5.10 -2.75
CA THR A 25 -11.47 6.03 -2.18
C THR A 25 -11.82 5.60 -0.75
N PRO A 26 -11.44 6.37 0.28
CA PRO A 26 -11.83 6.04 1.65
C PRO A 26 -13.35 6.06 1.81
N SER A 27 -13.86 5.14 2.63
CA SER A 27 -15.25 5.14 3.07
C SER A 27 -15.58 6.48 3.75
N PRO A 28 -16.81 7.02 3.62
CA PRO A 28 -17.25 8.23 4.32
C PRO A 28 -17.41 8.06 5.86
N ALA A 29 -16.93 6.95 6.42
CA ALA A 29 -16.86 6.68 7.85
C ALA A 29 -15.63 7.34 8.51
N ASP A 30 -15.38 7.06 9.80
CA ASP A 30 -14.21 7.58 10.50
C ASP A 30 -12.88 7.08 9.88
N THR A 31 -11.81 7.82 10.18
CA THR A 31 -10.47 7.56 9.60
C THR A 31 -9.91 6.19 9.99
N MET A 32 -10.27 5.63 11.15
CA MET A 32 -9.79 4.31 11.56
C MET A 32 -10.48 3.23 10.72
N PHE A 33 -11.80 3.25 10.66
CA PHE A 33 -12.58 2.33 9.83
C PHE A 33 -12.19 2.44 8.34
N GLY A 34 -12.04 3.66 7.84
CA GLY A 34 -11.59 3.92 6.47
C GLY A 34 -10.22 3.30 6.16
N ASN A 35 -9.27 3.35 7.11
CA ASN A 35 -7.96 2.72 6.93
C ASN A 35 -8.02 1.20 6.98
N GLU A 36 -8.85 0.61 7.85
CA GLU A 36 -9.01 -0.84 7.95
C GLU A 36 -9.58 -1.44 6.67
N ILE A 37 -10.63 -0.83 6.10
CA ILE A 37 -11.22 -1.26 4.82
C ILE A 37 -10.20 -1.17 3.69
N ARG A 38 -9.48 -0.04 3.59
CA ARG A 38 -8.46 0.15 2.56
C ARG A 38 -7.32 -0.85 2.70
N MET A 39 -6.86 -1.14 3.93
CA MET A 39 -5.81 -2.13 4.17
C MET A 39 -6.27 -3.54 3.81
N GLY A 40 -7.51 -3.91 4.16
CA GLY A 40 -8.09 -5.20 3.80
C GLY A 40 -8.17 -5.38 2.28
N GLY A 41 -8.68 -4.38 1.56
CA GLY A 41 -8.73 -4.39 0.10
C GLY A 41 -7.34 -4.44 -0.54
N PHE A 42 -6.40 -3.67 -0.02
CA PHE A 42 -5.02 -3.64 -0.51
C PHE A 42 -4.35 -5.01 -0.34
N LYS A 43 -4.44 -5.62 0.84
CA LYS A 43 -3.91 -6.97 1.10
C LYS A 43 -4.57 -8.04 0.22
N ALA A 44 -5.85 -7.90 -0.09
CA ALA A 44 -6.52 -8.82 -1.02
C ALA A 44 -5.90 -8.72 -2.43
N LEU A 45 -5.68 -7.51 -2.95
CA LEU A 45 -5.05 -7.30 -4.25
C LEU A 45 -3.62 -7.82 -4.31
N THR A 46 -2.82 -7.55 -3.27
CA THR A 46 -1.39 -7.95 -3.24
C THR A 46 -1.20 -9.44 -3.01
N LYS A 47 -2.08 -10.08 -2.22
CA LYS A 47 -2.10 -11.54 -2.03
C LYS A 47 -2.24 -12.29 -3.36
N TYR A 48 -3.06 -11.78 -4.28
CA TYR A 48 -3.31 -12.38 -5.60
C TYR A 48 -2.54 -11.71 -6.75
N ARG A 49 -1.55 -10.87 -6.43
CA ARG A 49 -0.57 -10.29 -7.36
C ARG A 49 -1.19 -9.46 -8.49
N PHE A 50 -2.20 -8.65 -8.19
CA PHE A 50 -2.70 -7.65 -9.14
C PHE A 50 -1.67 -6.54 -9.35
N LYS A 51 -1.33 -6.21 -10.60
CA LYS A 51 -0.32 -5.19 -10.93
C LYS A 51 -0.68 -3.82 -10.37
N GLU A 52 -1.97 -3.48 -10.44
CA GLU A 52 -2.56 -2.24 -9.93
C GLU A 52 -2.39 -2.09 -8.41
N GLY A 53 -2.14 -3.20 -7.70
CA GLY A 53 -1.84 -3.21 -6.27
C GLY A 53 -0.60 -2.39 -5.92
N ILE A 54 0.43 -2.35 -6.78
CA ILE A 54 1.66 -1.57 -6.52
C ILE A 54 1.33 -0.07 -6.45
N GLU A 55 0.71 0.46 -7.51
CA GLU A 55 0.33 1.86 -7.58
C GLU A 55 -0.69 2.24 -6.49
N ALA A 56 -1.68 1.37 -6.26
CA ALA A 56 -2.66 1.57 -5.19
C ALA A 56 -1.99 1.64 -3.81
N GLY A 57 -1.01 0.78 -3.55
CA GLY A 57 -0.22 0.78 -2.32
C GLY A 57 0.58 2.06 -2.14
N VAL A 58 1.27 2.55 -3.17
CA VAL A 58 2.02 3.82 -3.13
C VAL A 58 1.08 4.99 -2.82
N ASN A 59 -0.06 5.07 -3.50
CA ASN A 59 -1.05 6.12 -3.27
C ASN A 59 -1.70 5.99 -1.87
N PHE A 60 -1.92 4.78 -1.39
CA PHE A 60 -2.43 4.56 -0.04
C PHE A 60 -1.41 4.99 1.03
N ALA A 61 -0.12 4.70 0.82
CA ALA A 61 0.96 5.13 1.69
C ALA A 61 1.03 6.66 1.83
N LYS A 62 0.79 7.40 0.73
CA LYS A 62 0.73 8.88 0.71
C LYS A 62 -0.34 9.46 1.65
N THR A 63 -1.37 8.68 1.97
CA THR A 63 -2.46 9.09 2.88
C THR A 63 -2.22 8.70 4.35
N GLN A 64 -1.12 8.01 4.67
CA GLN A 64 -0.87 7.57 6.04
C GLN A 64 -0.48 8.73 6.96
N GLY A 65 -1.26 8.89 8.02
CA GLY A 65 -1.04 9.82 9.12
C GLY A 65 -1.85 9.42 10.36
N GLY A 66 -1.72 10.18 11.43
CA GLY A 66 -2.39 9.90 12.71
C GLY A 66 -1.91 8.63 13.42
N HIS A 67 -2.68 8.17 14.40
CA HIS A 67 -2.30 7.07 15.28
C HIS A 67 -2.09 5.74 14.51
N GLY A 68 -0.96 5.08 14.80
CA GLY A 68 -0.60 3.77 14.24
C GLY A 68 -0.19 3.79 12.76
N SER A 69 -0.02 4.97 12.16
CA SER A 69 0.32 5.09 10.74
C SER A 69 1.72 4.55 10.42
N GLU A 70 2.64 4.59 11.38
CA GLU A 70 3.98 4.00 11.28
C GLU A 70 3.94 2.48 11.10
N ASN A 71 3.00 1.79 11.75
CA ASN A 71 2.81 0.36 11.58
C ASN A 71 2.18 0.06 10.21
N ARG A 72 1.13 0.82 9.84
CA ARG A 72 0.44 0.65 8.55
C ARG A 72 1.38 0.91 7.36
N THR A 73 2.22 1.95 7.43
CA THR A 73 3.24 2.21 6.41
C THR A 73 4.17 1.01 6.25
N GLY A 74 4.64 0.42 7.35
CA GLY A 74 5.45 -0.80 7.32
C GLY A 74 4.76 -1.97 6.64
N GLU A 75 3.48 -2.20 6.93
CA GLU A 75 2.69 -3.24 6.26
C GLU A 75 2.52 -2.97 4.76
N ILE A 76 2.23 -1.73 4.37
CA ILE A 76 2.10 -1.36 2.95
C ILE A 76 3.42 -1.60 2.22
N MET A 77 4.55 -1.17 2.80
CA MET A 77 5.87 -1.34 2.22
C MET A 77 6.25 -2.81 2.06
N LYS A 78 5.90 -3.67 3.03
CA LYS A 78 6.11 -5.12 2.93
C LYS A 78 5.37 -5.73 1.75
N GLU A 79 4.10 -5.36 1.55
CA GLU A 79 3.29 -5.87 0.44
C GLU A 79 3.82 -5.39 -0.93
N ILE A 80 4.22 -4.11 -1.04
CA ILE A 80 4.84 -3.55 -2.25
C ILE A 80 6.17 -4.27 -2.57
N ALA A 81 7.04 -4.45 -1.57
CA ALA A 81 8.31 -5.15 -1.75
C ALA A 81 8.14 -6.59 -2.26
N GLY A 82 7.00 -7.23 -1.93
CA GLY A 82 6.64 -8.57 -2.40
C GLY A 82 6.47 -8.70 -3.93
N TYR A 83 6.39 -7.59 -4.66
CA TYR A 83 6.37 -7.58 -6.13
C TYR A 83 7.77 -7.66 -6.76
N GLY A 84 8.84 -7.54 -5.97
CA GLY A 84 10.21 -7.65 -6.45
C GLY A 84 10.53 -6.66 -7.57
N ALA A 85 11.12 -7.16 -8.66
CA ALA A 85 11.56 -6.33 -9.79
C ALA A 85 10.41 -5.53 -10.45
N ALA A 86 9.16 -6.00 -10.35
CA ALA A 86 8.00 -5.30 -10.91
C ALA A 86 7.72 -3.95 -10.22
N ALA A 87 8.17 -3.75 -8.98
CA ALA A 87 7.98 -2.51 -8.24
C ALA A 87 9.06 -1.45 -8.52
N LYS A 88 10.14 -1.79 -9.25
CA LYS A 88 11.25 -0.85 -9.55
C LYS A 88 10.79 0.48 -10.17
N PRO A 89 9.82 0.51 -11.12
CA PRO A 89 9.34 1.77 -11.68
C PRO A 89 8.74 2.74 -10.65
N PHE A 90 8.36 2.26 -9.47
CA PHE A 90 7.74 3.05 -8.40
C PHE A 90 8.74 3.58 -7.37
N ILE A 91 10.02 3.24 -7.47
CA ILE A 91 11.07 3.74 -6.55
C ILE A 91 11.08 5.28 -6.48
N PRO A 92 10.97 6.05 -7.59
CA PRO A 92 10.89 7.50 -7.49
C PRO A 92 9.72 7.99 -6.62
N ALA A 93 8.55 7.37 -6.74
CA ALA A 93 7.39 7.73 -5.93
C ALA A 93 7.54 7.32 -4.45
N LEU A 94 8.32 6.27 -4.16
CA LEU A 94 8.69 5.90 -2.79
C LEU A 94 9.71 6.90 -2.20
N GLN A 95 10.63 7.42 -3.01
CA GLN A 95 11.54 8.49 -2.57
C GLN A 95 10.76 9.78 -2.25
N GLU A 96 9.80 10.16 -3.10
CA GLU A 96 8.89 11.27 -2.81
C GLU A 96 8.09 11.07 -1.51
N LEU A 97 7.72 9.82 -1.19
CA LEU A 97 7.02 9.51 0.05
C LEU A 97 7.87 9.80 1.29
N ILE A 98 9.17 9.51 1.23
CA ILE A 98 10.12 9.88 2.30
C ILE A 98 10.17 11.40 2.48
N ASP A 99 10.28 12.15 1.38
CA ASP A 99 10.29 13.61 1.42
C ASP A 99 9.01 14.18 2.01
N MET A 100 7.86 13.62 1.61
CA MET A 100 6.55 13.98 2.14
C MET A 100 6.46 13.74 3.65
N PHE A 101 6.88 12.58 4.16
CA PHE A 101 6.87 12.28 5.60
C PHE A 101 7.78 13.24 6.38
N ASN A 102 8.97 13.52 5.87
CA ASN A 102 9.88 14.47 6.50
C ASN A 102 9.32 15.91 6.49
N ASN A 103 8.61 16.29 5.43
CA ASN A 103 7.96 17.60 5.37
C ASN A 103 6.78 17.71 6.34
N GLN A 104 5.97 16.66 6.52
CA GLN A 104 4.91 16.65 7.55
C GLN A 104 5.47 16.91 8.96
N VAL A 105 6.64 16.35 9.29
CA VAL A 105 7.31 16.62 10.57
C VAL A 105 7.74 18.09 10.67
N LYS A 106 8.34 18.66 9.61
CA LYS A 106 8.72 20.09 9.58
C LYS A 106 7.52 21.01 9.78
N GLN A 107 6.38 20.65 9.19
CA GLN A 107 5.12 21.39 9.31
C GLN A 107 4.34 21.08 10.60
N ARG A 108 4.87 20.22 11.47
CA ARG A 108 4.21 19.79 12.73
C ARG A 108 2.88 19.07 12.52
N GLU A 109 2.68 18.48 11.34
CA GLU A 109 1.52 17.66 10.99
C GLU A 109 1.67 16.20 11.44
N TYR A 110 2.90 15.78 11.77
CA TYR A 110 3.21 14.46 12.31
C TYR A 110 4.36 14.53 13.33
N PRO A 111 4.37 13.69 14.39
CA PRO A 111 5.48 13.65 15.34
C PRO A 111 6.79 13.20 14.68
N GLY A 112 7.87 13.90 14.99
CA GLY A 112 9.23 13.46 14.64
C GLY A 112 9.72 12.28 15.49
N GLY A 113 11.03 12.09 15.52
CA GLY A 113 11.66 11.01 16.31
C GLY A 113 11.31 9.62 15.79
N GLU A 114 11.14 8.67 16.72
CA GLU A 114 10.95 7.25 16.41
C GLU A 114 9.77 6.99 15.47
N LEU A 115 8.64 7.69 15.65
CA LEU A 115 7.44 7.48 14.83
C LEU A 115 7.68 7.79 13.36
N ASN A 116 8.37 8.90 13.06
CA ASN A 116 8.70 9.23 11.68
C ASN A 116 9.87 8.37 11.15
N GLN A 117 10.86 8.06 11.99
CA GLN A 117 11.97 7.17 11.63
C GLN A 117 11.46 5.79 11.19
N ARG A 118 10.44 5.24 11.86
CA ARG A 118 9.82 3.97 11.47
C ARG A 118 9.09 4.06 10.11
N ARG A 119 8.41 5.18 9.82
CA ARG A 119 7.80 5.40 8.50
C ARG A 119 8.85 5.47 7.40
N VAL A 120 9.88 6.30 7.59
CA VAL A 120 10.95 6.50 6.61
C VAL A 120 11.76 5.22 6.41
N GLY A 121 12.19 4.58 7.49
CA GLY A 121 12.97 3.34 7.44
C GLY A 121 12.24 2.20 6.73
N ALA A 122 10.91 2.07 6.93
CA ALA A 122 10.12 1.08 6.19
C ALA A 122 10.15 1.32 4.67
N VAL A 123 10.14 2.58 4.23
CA VAL A 123 10.21 2.94 2.80
C VAL A 123 11.62 2.69 2.26
N GLU A 124 12.65 3.08 3.00
CA GLU A 124 14.06 2.82 2.64
C GLU A 124 14.36 1.33 2.50
N ASP A 125 13.89 0.52 3.45
CA ASP A 125 14.04 -0.95 3.43
C ASP A 125 13.31 -1.56 2.21
N ALA A 126 12.10 -1.09 1.90
CA ALA A 126 11.39 -1.53 0.70
C ALA A 126 12.13 -1.13 -0.58
N ILE A 127 12.60 0.11 -0.71
CA ILE A 127 13.40 0.56 -1.87
C ILE A 127 14.64 -0.32 -2.03
N LYS A 128 15.36 -0.61 -0.94
CA LYS A 128 16.54 -1.48 -0.96
C LYS A 128 16.18 -2.89 -1.45
N SER A 129 15.11 -3.47 -0.92
CA SER A 129 14.61 -4.80 -1.33
C SER A 129 14.22 -4.83 -2.81
N ILE A 130 13.48 -3.83 -3.27
CA ILE A 130 13.01 -3.72 -4.66
C ILE A 130 14.18 -3.54 -5.63
N ASN A 131 15.17 -2.72 -5.27
CA ASN A 131 16.38 -2.52 -6.08
C ASN A 131 17.18 -3.83 -6.24
N ALA A 132 17.35 -4.57 -5.15
CA ALA A 132 18.07 -5.84 -5.13
C ALA A 132 17.34 -6.98 -5.86
N ALA A 133 16.01 -6.88 -6.02
CA ALA A 133 15.22 -7.91 -6.67
C ALA A 133 15.58 -8.06 -8.15
N THR A 134 15.89 -9.29 -8.56
CA THR A 134 16.14 -9.68 -9.96
C THR A 134 14.95 -10.41 -10.58
N THR A 135 13.99 -10.83 -9.75
CA THR A 135 12.79 -11.57 -10.15
C THR A 135 11.53 -10.86 -9.67
N GLN A 136 10.40 -11.26 -10.23
CA GLN A 136 9.07 -10.79 -9.86
C GLN A 136 8.08 -11.96 -9.99
N PRO A 137 6.97 -11.94 -9.24
CA PRO A 137 5.91 -12.95 -9.39
C PRO A 137 5.20 -12.78 -10.74
N GLU A 138 4.47 -13.83 -11.16
CA GLU A 138 3.44 -13.68 -12.17
C GLU A 138 2.32 -12.78 -11.64
N MET A 139 1.84 -11.86 -12.47
CA MET A 139 0.90 -10.84 -12.05
C MET A 139 -0.35 -10.80 -12.94
N LYS A 140 -1.48 -10.58 -12.30
CA LYS A 140 -2.79 -10.39 -12.94
C LYS A 140 -3.02 -8.90 -13.20
N SER A 141 -3.81 -8.60 -14.22
CA SER A 141 -4.33 -7.24 -14.45
C SER A 141 -5.82 -7.23 -14.15
N ILE A 142 -6.30 -6.11 -13.61
CA ILE A 142 -7.73 -5.88 -13.47
C ILE A 142 -8.27 -5.57 -14.87
N PRO A 143 -9.32 -6.27 -15.35
CA PRO A 143 -9.92 -5.96 -16.64
C PRO A 143 -10.35 -4.49 -16.67
N ALA A 144 -10.02 -3.79 -17.76
CA ALA A 144 -10.52 -2.44 -17.96
C ALA A 144 -12.05 -2.50 -17.94
N THR A 145 -12.68 -1.88 -16.94
CA THR A 145 -14.13 -1.78 -16.91
C THR A 145 -14.53 -0.81 -18.00
N THR A 146 -15.12 -1.31 -19.09
CA THR A 146 -15.89 -0.47 -20.01
C THR A 146 -17.09 0.03 -19.21
N ARG A 147 -17.01 1.26 -18.69
CA ARG A 147 -18.16 1.98 -18.17
C ARG A 147 -18.66 2.92 -19.24
#